data_AF-W1NJW9-F1
#
_entry.id   AF-W1NJW9-F1
#
_cell.length_a   1.000
_cell.length_b   1.000
_cell.length_c   1.000
_cell.angle_alpha   90.00
_cell.angle_beta   90.00
_cell.angle_gamma   90.00
#
_symmetry.space_group_name_H-M   'P 1'
#
loop_
_entity.id
_entity.type
_entity.pdbx_description
1 polymer ?
#
loop_
_entity_poly.entity_id
_entity_poly.type
_entity_poly.pdbx_seq_one_letter_code
_entity_poly.pdbx_strand_id
1 'polypeptide(L)'
;MGSSEEELAVTLDDLQKKLGKKNSFEDAVTSIQVLLHDTYPVASPPLKEKIYSVVCRVGTILQTRYTAPGFWVAGLRLFEETECLVSKQSEKENMRMFISRAREHMMEIDNQPDSSESARNNARGIYHCPYNLNLDNMVLLINWT
;
A
#
# COMPACT_ATOMS: atom_id res chain seq x y z
N MET A 1 23.73 4.00 -18.93
CA MET A 1 22.53 4.42 -18.16
C MET A 1 22.30 3.33 -17.12
N GLY A 2 22.65 3.56 -15.86
CA GLY A 2 22.67 2.53 -14.82
C GLY A 2 22.83 3.08 -13.39
N SER A 3 23.34 4.31 -13.25
CA SER A 3 23.50 4.96 -11.93
C SER A 3 22.17 5.18 -11.21
N SER A 4 21.13 5.68 -11.89
CA SER A 4 19.91 6.06 -11.19
C SER A 4 19.18 4.88 -10.55
N GLU A 5 19.10 3.72 -11.23
CA GLU A 5 18.43 2.54 -10.63
C GLU A 5 19.25 1.92 -9.49
N GLU A 6 20.58 1.95 -9.57
CA GLU A 6 21.44 1.47 -8.49
C GLU A 6 21.36 2.39 -7.27
N GLU A 7 21.33 3.71 -7.47
CA GLU A 7 21.10 4.71 -6.42
C GLU A 7 19.72 4.54 -5.76
N LEU A 8 18.68 4.29 -6.56
CA LEU A 8 17.33 4.00 -6.07
C LEU A 8 17.30 2.68 -5.29
N ALA A 9 18.02 1.66 -5.76
CA ALA A 9 18.13 0.38 -5.09
C ALA A 9 18.84 0.47 -3.73
N VAL A 10 19.85 1.36 -3.59
CA VAL A 10 20.51 1.69 -2.32
C VAL A 10 19.56 2.48 -1.41
N THR A 11 18.83 3.44 -1.96
CA THR A 11 17.84 4.24 -1.22
C THR A 11 16.75 3.35 -0.63
N LEU A 12 16.23 2.39 -1.40
CA LEU A 12 15.25 1.40 -0.91
C LEU A 12 15.80 0.54 0.22
N ASP A 13 17.09 0.19 0.22
CA ASP A 13 17.73 -0.58 1.30
C ASP A 13 17.85 0.25 2.59
N ASP A 14 18.21 1.53 2.47
CA ASP A 14 18.24 2.46 3.62
C ASP A 14 16.84 2.68 4.20
N LEU A 15 15.83 2.85 3.34
CA LEU A 15 14.44 2.97 3.76
C LEU A 15 13.95 1.72 4.50
N GLN A 16 14.31 0.51 4.04
CA GLN A 16 14.00 -0.71 4.79
C GLN A 16 14.58 -0.73 6.20
N LYS A 17 15.81 -0.23 6.38
CA LYS A 17 16.42 -0.12 7.72
C LYS A 17 15.70 0.91 8.58
N LYS A 18 15.25 2.02 7.98
CA LYS A 18 14.47 3.07 8.66
C LYS A 18 13.09 2.59 9.07
N LEU A 19 12.43 1.73 8.28
CA LEU A 19 11.14 1.11 8.64
C LEU A 19 11.21 0.28 9.94
N GLY A 20 12.40 -0.22 10.31
CA GLY A 20 12.60 -0.91 11.59
C GLY A 20 12.62 0.03 12.82
N LYS A 21 12.71 1.35 12.60
CA LYS A 21 12.81 2.37 13.65
C LYS A 21 11.49 3.14 13.74
N LYS A 22 10.87 3.11 14.93
CA LYS A 22 9.54 3.71 15.16
C LYS A 22 9.49 5.22 14.85
N ASN A 23 10.55 5.95 15.20
CA ASN A 23 10.65 7.40 15.01
C ASN A 23 10.92 7.81 13.54
N SER A 24 11.31 6.88 12.68
CA SER A 24 11.59 7.13 11.26
C SER A 24 10.61 6.43 10.34
N PHE A 25 9.60 5.74 10.90
CA PHE A 25 8.69 4.92 10.11
C PHE A 25 7.82 5.75 9.17
N GLU A 26 7.17 6.80 9.67
CA GLU A 26 6.28 7.65 8.87
C GLU A 26 7.03 8.39 7.76
N ASP A 27 8.23 8.87 8.08
CA ASP A 27 9.13 9.53 7.13
C ASP A 27 9.60 8.56 6.03
N ALA A 28 9.93 7.32 6.43
CA ALA A 28 10.30 6.27 5.48
C ALA A 28 9.12 5.87 4.59
N VAL A 29 7.91 5.73 5.13
CA VAL A 29 6.68 5.44 4.36
C VAL A 29 6.41 6.55 3.34
N THR A 30 6.52 7.81 3.75
CA THR A 30 6.35 8.96 2.86
C THR A 30 7.38 8.95 1.73
N SER A 31 8.64 8.67 2.05
CA SER A 31 9.71 8.54 1.05
C SER A 31 9.46 7.41 0.06
N ILE A 32 8.96 6.26 0.54
CA ILE A 32 8.58 5.12 -0.32
C ILE A 32 7.41 5.52 -1.23
N GLN A 33 6.44 6.28 -0.72
CA GLN A 33 5.29 6.74 -1.50
C GLN A 33 5.71 7.68 -2.65
N VAL A 34 6.62 8.62 -2.39
CA VAL A 34 7.18 9.49 -3.44
C VAL A 34 7.92 8.66 -4.50
N LEU A 35 8.74 7.69 -4.07
CA LEU A 35 9.42 6.77 -5.00
C LEU A 35 8.43 5.92 -5.80
N LEU A 36 7.35 5.47 -5.17
CA LEU A 36 6.31 4.69 -5.83
C LEU A 36 5.64 5.52 -6.95
N HIS A 37 5.30 6.78 -6.69
CA HIS A 37 4.66 7.62 -7.70
C HIS A 37 5.60 8.04 -8.83
N ASP A 38 6.83 8.45 -8.49
CA ASP A 38 7.78 9.02 -9.46
C ASP A 38 8.55 7.95 -10.25
N THR A 39 8.95 6.87 -9.56
CA THR A 39 9.87 5.87 -10.11
C THR A 39 9.15 4.63 -10.66
N TYR A 40 8.07 4.16 -10.02
CA TYR A 40 7.37 2.94 -10.47
C TYR A 40 6.93 2.95 -11.95
N PRO A 41 6.40 4.04 -12.55
CA PRO A 41 5.98 3.98 -13.97
C PRO A 41 7.15 3.75 -14.94
N VAL A 42 8.32 4.30 -14.63
CA VAL A 42 9.52 4.26 -15.49
C VAL A 42 10.54 3.17 -15.09
N ALA A 43 10.35 2.53 -13.94
CA ALA A 43 11.26 1.53 -13.39
C ALA A 43 11.32 0.24 -14.20
N SER A 44 12.51 -0.38 -14.20
CA SER A 44 12.69 -1.74 -14.72
C SER A 44 11.95 -2.79 -13.86
N PRO A 45 11.62 -3.96 -14.41
CA PRO A 45 10.98 -5.05 -13.67
C PRO A 45 11.65 -5.42 -12.33
N PRO A 46 12.99 -5.61 -12.24
CA PRO A 46 13.62 -5.95 -10.97
C PRO A 46 13.51 -4.82 -9.93
N LEU A 47 13.53 -3.56 -10.36
CA LEU A 47 13.35 -2.42 -9.46
C LEU A 47 11.91 -2.33 -8.95
N LYS A 48 10.91 -2.57 -9.81
CA LYS A 48 9.49 -2.66 -9.42
C LYS A 48 9.26 -3.76 -8.37
N GLU A 49 9.87 -4.93 -8.55
CA GLU A 49 9.80 -6.01 -7.56
C GLU A 49 10.46 -5.63 -6.24
N LYS A 50 11.58 -4.91 -6.29
CA LYS A 50 12.23 -4.40 -5.08
C LYS A 50 11.34 -3.40 -4.33
N ILE A 51 10.75 -2.44 -5.03
CA ILE A 51 9.80 -1.47 -4.46
C ILE A 51 8.62 -2.20 -3.81
N TYR A 52 7.99 -3.13 -4.54
CA TYR A 52 6.88 -3.92 -4.03
C TYR A 52 7.24 -4.74 -2.77
N SER A 53 8.43 -5.34 -2.74
CA SER A 53 8.94 -6.04 -1.56
C SER A 53 9.07 -5.12 -0.34
N VAL A 54 9.55 -3.88 -0.53
CA VAL A 54 9.58 -2.86 0.53
C VAL A 54 8.17 -2.54 1.03
N VAL A 55 7.19 -2.37 0.15
CA VAL A 55 5.79 -2.13 0.54
C VAL A 55 5.23 -3.30 1.35
N CYS A 56 5.48 -4.55 0.95
CA CYS A 56 5.07 -5.73 1.71
C CYS A 56 5.72 -5.79 3.10
N ARG A 57 6.96 -5.30 3.21
CA ARG A 57 7.65 -5.17 4.50
C ARG A 57 6.95 -4.16 5.41
N VAL A 58 6.47 -3.03 4.89
CA VAL A 58 5.66 -2.06 5.64
C VAL A 58 4.42 -2.75 6.22
N GLY A 59 3.69 -3.51 5.40
CA GLY A 59 2.49 -4.24 5.83
C GLY A 59 2.77 -5.25 6.94
N THR A 60 3.88 -5.98 6.84
CA THR A 60 4.33 -6.91 7.87
C THR A 60 4.69 -6.19 9.19
N ILE A 61 5.37 -5.05 9.11
CA ILE A 61 5.79 -4.28 10.29
C ILE A 61 4.58 -3.69 11.02
N LEU A 62 3.61 -3.14 10.28
CA LEU A 62 2.36 -2.64 10.87
C LEU A 62 1.64 -3.75 11.64
N GLN A 63 1.51 -4.93 11.03
CA GLN A 63 0.86 -6.07 11.68
C GLN A 63 1.60 -6.59 12.92
N THR A 64 2.93 -6.53 12.93
CA THR A 64 3.74 -7.22 13.96
C THR A 64 4.25 -6.31 15.08
N ARG A 65 4.39 -5.01 14.83
CA ARG A 65 5.08 -4.10 15.77
C ARG A 65 4.36 -2.79 16.06
N TYR A 66 3.61 -2.24 15.12
CA TYR A 66 3.06 -0.89 15.26
C TYR A 66 1.54 -0.91 15.22
N THR A 67 0.89 -0.73 16.37
CA THR A 67 -0.57 -0.76 16.52
C THR A 67 -1.21 0.63 16.58
N ALA A 68 -0.41 1.70 16.64
CA ALA A 68 -0.94 3.05 16.78
C ALA A 68 -1.58 3.54 15.46
N PRO A 69 -2.80 4.12 15.50
CA PRO A 69 -3.61 4.39 14.32
C PRO A 69 -2.92 5.28 13.28
N GLY A 70 -2.08 6.24 13.71
CA GLY A 70 -1.32 7.11 12.80
C GLY A 70 -0.42 6.33 11.82
N PHE A 71 0.26 5.27 12.29
CA PHE A 71 1.08 4.42 11.41
C PHE A 71 0.24 3.64 10.41
N TRP A 72 -0.95 3.20 10.81
CA TRP A 72 -1.89 2.49 9.94
C TRP A 72 -2.50 3.41 8.87
N VAL A 73 -2.75 4.70 9.17
CA VAL A 73 -3.19 5.68 8.16
C VAL A 73 -2.14 5.82 7.05
N ALA A 74 -0.87 6.02 7.44
CA ALA A 74 0.23 6.15 6.48
C ALA A 74 0.41 4.88 5.64
N GLY A 75 0.36 3.70 6.29
CA GLY A 75 0.41 2.41 5.61
C GLY A 75 -0.75 2.18 4.65
N LEU A 76 -1.99 2.49 5.06
CA LEU A 76 -3.19 2.31 4.26
C LEU A 76 -3.08 3.07 2.92
N ARG A 77 -2.68 4.35 2.98
CA ARG A 77 -2.47 5.16 1.77
C ARG A 77 -1.43 4.54 0.84
N LEU A 78 -0.32 4.07 1.39
CA LEU A 78 0.73 3.40 0.61
C LEU A 78 0.20 2.13 -0.08
N PHE A 79 -0.59 1.31 0.61
CA PHE A 79 -1.13 0.08 0.03
C PHE A 79 -2.17 0.36 -1.05
N GLU A 80 -3.04 1.35 -0.87
CA GLU A 80 -4.03 1.76 -1.87
C GLU A 80 -3.35 2.26 -3.15
N GLU A 81 -2.34 3.13 -3.04
CA GLU A 81 -1.58 3.59 -4.20
C GLU A 81 -0.82 2.46 -4.89
N THR A 82 -0.25 1.53 -4.12
CA THR A 82 0.46 0.38 -4.67
C THR A 82 -0.49 -0.55 -5.42
N GLU A 83 -1.69 -0.84 -4.90
CA GLU A 83 -2.70 -1.71 -5.56
C GLU A 83 -3.07 -1.19 -6.94
N CYS A 84 -3.14 0.13 -7.09
CA CYS A 84 -3.48 0.79 -8.35
C CYS A 84 -2.33 0.78 -9.37
N LEU A 85 -1.08 0.61 -8.94
CA LEU A 85 0.09 0.58 -9.81
C LEU A 85 0.52 -0.84 -10.20
N VAL A 86 0.37 -1.81 -9.31
CA VAL A 86 0.76 -3.19 -9.59
C VAL A 86 -0.12 -3.79 -10.71
N SER A 87 0.51 -4.50 -11.64
CA SER A 87 -0.21 -5.14 -12.76
C SER A 87 -0.53 -6.62 -12.49
N LYS A 88 0.26 -7.29 -11.64
CA LYS A 88 0.06 -8.72 -11.36
C LYS A 88 -1.11 -8.92 -10.40
N GLN A 89 -2.00 -9.86 -10.73
CA GLN A 89 -3.18 -10.12 -9.91
C GLN A 89 -2.84 -10.57 -8.48
N SER A 90 -1.82 -11.43 -8.33
CA SER A 90 -1.34 -11.89 -7.02
C SER A 90 -0.79 -10.76 -6.15
N GLU A 91 -0.15 -9.75 -6.77
CA GLU A 91 0.32 -8.55 -6.08
C GLU A 91 -0.86 -7.68 -5.63
N LYS A 92 -1.89 -7.52 -6.48
CA LYS A 92 -3.14 -6.82 -6.12
C LYS A 92 -3.86 -7.49 -4.95
N GLU A 93 -3.97 -8.82 -4.97
CA GLU A 93 -4.61 -9.59 -3.90
C GLU A 93 -3.89 -9.40 -2.56
N ASN A 94 -2.57 -9.43 -2.55
CA ASN A 94 -1.78 -9.14 -1.36
C ASN A 94 -2.00 -7.70 -0.86
N MET A 95 -2.02 -6.71 -1.77
CA MET A 95 -2.30 -5.33 -1.39
C MET A 95 -3.71 -5.18 -0.79
N ARG A 96 -4.73 -5.80 -1.40
CA ARG A 96 -6.09 -5.84 -0.86
C ARG A 96 -6.16 -6.48 0.52
N MET A 97 -5.38 -7.53 0.77
CA MET A 97 -5.27 -8.14 2.10
C MET A 97 -4.71 -7.15 3.12
N PHE A 98 -3.66 -6.41 2.79
CA PHE A 98 -3.09 -5.37 3.67
C PHE A 98 -4.07 -4.21 3.90
N ILE A 99 -4.77 -3.77 2.85
CA ILE A 99 -5.81 -2.72 2.93
C ILE A 99 -6.95 -3.15 3.85
N SER A 100 -7.46 -4.38 3.70
CA SER A 100 -8.52 -4.92 4.57
C SER A 100 -8.07 -4.89 6.03
N ARG A 101 -6.89 -5.46 6.32
CA ARG A 101 -6.35 -5.51 7.68
C ARG A 101 -6.16 -4.13 8.29
N ALA A 102 -5.67 -3.17 7.51
CA ALA A 102 -5.51 -1.79 7.99
C ALA A 102 -6.86 -1.15 8.33
N ARG A 103 -7.88 -1.35 7.48
CA ARG A 103 -9.24 -0.85 7.70
C ARG A 103 -9.90 -1.53 8.90
N GLU A 104 -9.75 -2.84 9.05
CA GLU A 104 -10.24 -3.61 10.20
C GLU A 104 -9.62 -3.11 11.51
N HIS A 105 -8.29 -2.96 11.54
CA HIS A 105 -7.57 -2.44 12.71
C HIS A 105 -8.03 -1.02 13.10
N MET A 106 -8.35 -0.18 12.11
CA MET A 106 -8.90 1.15 12.35
C MET A 106 -10.34 1.12 12.88
N MET A 107 -11.17 0.20 12.39
CA MET A 107 -12.54 0.02 12.90
C MET A 107 -12.54 -0.57 14.31
N GLU A 108 -11.64 -1.51 14.61
CA GLU A 108 -11.54 -2.15 15.94
C GLU A 108 -11.13 -1.15 17.04
N ILE A 109 -10.27 -0.18 16.70
CA ILE A 109 -9.92 0.93 17.61
C ILE A 109 -11.13 1.84 17.86
N ASP A 110 -11.96 2.11 16.84
CA ASP A 110 -13.20 2.91 16.98
C ASP A 110 -14.30 2.16 17.76
N ASN A 111 -14.32 0.84 17.64
CA ASN A 111 -15.29 -0.04 18.31
C ASN A 111 -14.83 -0.54 19.69
N GLN A 112 -13.66 -0.12 20.20
CA GLN A 112 -13.39 -0.30 21.63
C GLN A 112 -14.45 0.52 22.38
N PRO A 113 -15.22 -0.09 23.32
CA PRO A 113 -16.28 0.61 24.01
C PRO A 113 -15.67 1.60 25.01
N ASP A 114 -15.28 2.77 24.52
CA ASP A 114 -15.32 3.96 25.36
C ASP A 114 -16.79 4.32 25.50
N SER A 115 -17.24 4.41 26.75
CA SER A 115 -18.63 4.71 27.07
C SER A 115 -18.95 6.13 26.65
N SER A 116 -19.33 6.33 25.38
CA SER A 116 -20.06 7.51 24.93
C SER A 116 -20.72 7.20 23.61
N GLU A 117 -22.01 6.90 23.72
CA GLU A 117 -23.00 7.02 22.65
C GLU A 117 -22.74 8.32 21.86
N SER A 118 -22.49 8.22 20.55
CA SER A 118 -23.19 8.99 19.51
C SER A 118 -22.49 8.93 18.15
N ALA A 119 -23.33 8.92 17.10
CA ALA A 119 -23.05 9.29 15.72
C ALA A 119 -22.57 8.17 14.77
N ARG A 120 -23.56 7.37 14.36
CA ARG A 120 -23.72 6.92 12.97
C ARG A 120 -23.46 8.07 11.98
N ASN A 121 -22.94 7.69 10.81
CA ASN A 121 -22.75 8.45 9.57
C ASN A 121 -21.37 9.08 9.39
N ASN A 122 -20.50 8.45 8.60
CA ASN A 122 -19.76 9.21 7.59
C ASN A 122 -19.29 8.40 6.39
N ALA A 123 -19.15 9.12 5.28
CA ALA A 123 -19.15 8.68 3.90
C ALA A 123 -18.04 7.70 3.51
N ARG A 124 -18.43 6.74 2.66
CA ARG A 124 -17.53 5.98 1.79
C ARG A 124 -16.85 6.94 0.80
N GLY A 125 -15.72 7.49 1.19
CA GLY A 125 -14.77 8.12 0.27
C GLY A 125 -14.16 7.04 -0.62
N ILE A 126 -14.84 6.72 -1.73
CA ILE A 126 -14.25 5.95 -2.82
C ILE A 126 -13.24 6.87 -3.49
N TYR A 127 -11.96 6.73 -3.13
CA TYR A 127 -10.89 7.27 -3.95
C TYR A 127 -10.82 6.43 -5.22
N HIS A 128 -11.36 7.01 -6.29
CA HIS A 128 -11.33 6.44 -7.64
C HIS A 128 -9.90 6.53 -8.16
N CYS A 129 -9.17 5.41 -8.12
CA CYS A 129 -7.88 5.30 -8.81
C CYS A 129 -8.10 5.45 -10.32
N PRO A 130 -7.53 6.48 -10.98
CA PRO A 130 -7.80 6.75 -12.39
C PRO A 130 -7.10 5.79 -13.38
N TYR A 131 -6.46 4.71 -12.90
CA TYR A 131 -5.68 3.79 -13.75
C TYR A 131 -6.23 2.36 -13.82
N ASN A 132 -7.52 2.14 -13.56
CA ASN A 132 -8.14 0.85 -13.82
C ASN A 132 -8.81 0.83 -15.22
N LEU A 133 -7.99 0.84 -16.28
CA LEU A 133 -8.46 0.45 -17.60
C LEU A 133 -8.33 -1.07 -17.73
N ASN A 134 -9.46 -1.75 -17.54
CA ASN A 134 -9.84 -3.08 -18.04
C ASN A 134 -9.01 -4.31 -17.67
N LEU A 135 -9.64 -5.22 -16.90
CA LEU A 135 -9.67 -6.65 -17.27
C LEU A 135 -10.87 -7.45 -16.72
N ASP A 136 -11.99 -6.78 -16.38
CA ASP A 136 -13.25 -7.46 -16.00
C ASP A 136 -14.31 -7.45 -17.13
N ASN A 137 -13.86 -7.41 -18.40
CA ASN A 137 -14.76 -7.44 -19.57
C ASN A 137 -14.31 -8.38 -20.70
N MET A 138 -13.53 -9.42 -20.38
CA MET A 138 -13.07 -10.44 -21.36
C MET A 138 -13.49 -11.87 -20.99
N VAL A 139 -14.60 -12.03 -20.25
CA VAL A 139 -15.17 -13.37 -19.95
C VAL A 139 -16.60 -13.57 -20.50
N LEU A 140 -17.19 -12.59 -21.18
CA LEU A 140 -18.56 -12.71 -21.70
C LEU A 140 -18.71 -12.68 -23.23
N LEU A 141 -17.67 -13.06 -23.99
CA LEU A 141 -17.77 -13.10 -25.46
C LEU A 141 -17.25 -14.36 -26.15
N ILE A 142 -17.14 -15.50 -25.46
CA ILE A 142 -16.84 -16.76 -26.14
C ILE A 142 -17.73 -17.89 -25.60
N ASN A 143 -18.60 -18.39 -26.50
CA ASN A 143 -19.43 -19.59 -26.43
C ASN A 143 -20.80 -19.51 -25.74
N TRP A 144 -21.79 -19.03 -26.49
CA TRP A 144 -23.07 -19.75 -26.62
C TRP A 144 -23.32 -19.98 -28.11
N THR A 145 -23.15 -21.23 -28.55
CA THR A 145 -23.73 -21.77 -29.79
C THR A 145 -24.90 -22.66 -29.38
#